data_AF-R9JIJ1-F1
#
_entry.id   AF-R9JIJ1-F1
#
_cell.length_a   1.000
_cell.length_b   1.000
_cell.length_c   1.000
_cell.angle_alpha   90.00
_cell.angle_beta   90.00
_cell.angle_gamma   90.00
#
_symmetry.space_group_name_H-M   'P 1'
#
loop_
_entity.id
_entity.type
_entity.pdbx_description
1 polymer ?
#
loop_
_entity_poly.entity_id
_entity_poly.type
_entity_poly.pdbx_seq_one_letter_code
_entity_poly.pdbx_strand_id
1 'polypeptide(L)'
;MQRAKTSYFCLSRPMAAWGIRMKKRWQTVLSVLLYIFIVACALDFNIFLLIDLRLIFLTLVGTLLLTLPYYEGKISRRELLYIFGRKSIDTGFIQTFLLLFARLQNEAGYSRLLSDIALCFRPLLYGFCLFLLLAERLETQSTKNPDGTGLSGVQADTADLDTIQASENETSTPQYSAQKKIGVQEFAMTYALTRRETEITQLIIQGKSNAMIAGELFISETTVKKHVSNIFEKTGVSRREELMVRVQAEESI
;
A
#
# COMPACT_ATOMS: atom_id res chain seq x y z
N MET A 1 2.61 58.00 7.93
CA MET A 1 2.18 57.74 9.32
C MET A 1 1.31 56.49 9.35
N GLN A 2 1.57 55.60 10.30
CA GLN A 2 1.02 54.26 10.51
C GLN A 2 -0.46 54.28 10.94
N ARG A 3 -1.23 53.21 10.66
CA ARG A 3 -1.53 52.14 11.65
C ARG A 3 -2.53 51.07 11.15
N ALA A 4 -2.24 49.86 11.63
CA ALA A 4 -2.88 48.55 11.47
C ALA A 4 -4.34 48.42 11.97
N LYS A 5 -4.98 47.31 11.54
CA LYS A 5 -5.87 46.38 12.31
C LYS A 5 -6.11 45.14 11.42
N THR A 6 -5.41 44.01 11.59
CA THR A 6 -5.51 42.93 12.60
C THR A 6 -6.79 42.08 12.54
N SER A 7 -6.57 40.80 12.20
CA SER A 7 -7.28 39.54 12.48
C SER A 7 -8.65 39.52 13.16
N TYR A 8 -9.55 38.73 12.57
CA TYR A 8 -10.44 37.80 13.27
C TYR A 8 -10.23 36.42 12.60
N PHE A 9 -9.41 35.51 13.15
CA PHE A 9 -9.77 34.54 14.20
C PHE A 9 -11.03 33.72 13.84
N CYS A 10 -10.84 32.67 13.04
CA CYS A 10 -11.81 31.57 12.91
C CYS A 10 -11.22 30.34 13.62
N LEU A 11 -11.31 30.35 14.95
CA LEU A 11 -11.05 29.20 15.81
C LEU A 11 -12.40 28.55 16.17
N SER A 12 -12.39 27.21 16.35
CA SER A 12 -13.54 26.32 16.63
C SER A 12 -14.19 25.78 15.35
N ARG A 13 -13.96 24.53 14.92
CA ARG A 13 -14.30 23.29 15.64
C ARG A 13 -13.46 22.07 15.17
N PRO A 14 -12.65 21.43 16.03
CA PRO A 14 -12.06 20.12 15.71
C PRO A 14 -12.56 18.94 16.58
N MET A 15 -13.49 19.16 17.52
CA MET A 15 -13.88 18.14 18.51
C MET A 15 -14.95 17.15 18.02
N ALA A 16 -15.97 17.61 17.27
CA ALA A 16 -17.08 16.75 16.84
C ALA A 16 -16.67 15.68 15.80
N ALA A 17 -15.68 15.98 14.96
CA ALA A 17 -15.17 15.02 13.98
C ALA A 17 -14.40 13.86 14.63
N TRP A 18 -13.88 14.02 15.86
CA TRP A 18 -13.10 12.96 16.53
C TRP A 18 -13.99 11.80 17.01
N GLY A 19 -15.18 12.10 17.56
CA GLY A 19 -16.11 11.08 18.05
C GLY A 19 -16.68 10.17 16.94
N ILE A 20 -16.97 10.74 15.75
CA ILE A 20 -17.47 9.97 14.60
C ILE A 20 -16.35 9.07 14.01
N ARG A 21 -15.11 9.57 14.00
CA ARG A 21 -13.93 8.83 13.51
C ARG A 21 -13.53 7.66 14.41
N MET A 22 -13.67 7.80 15.73
CA MET A 22 -13.47 6.68 16.67
C MET A 22 -14.56 5.63 16.50
N LYS A 23 -15.82 6.03 16.35
CA LYS A 23 -16.94 5.09 16.15
C LYS A 23 -16.73 4.19 14.92
N LYS A 24 -16.27 4.72 13.79
CA LYS A 24 -16.02 3.93 12.58
C LYS A 24 -14.93 2.86 12.77
N ARG A 25 -13.84 3.20 13.46
CA ARG A 25 -12.77 2.25 13.80
C ARG A 25 -13.23 1.09 14.66
N TRP A 26 -13.98 1.41 15.70
CA TRP A 26 -14.55 0.40 16.59
C TRP A 26 -15.59 -0.45 15.88
N GLN A 27 -16.32 0.09 14.91
CA GLN A 27 -17.25 -0.69 14.07
C GLN A 27 -16.52 -1.70 13.20
N THR A 28 -15.41 -1.33 12.56
CA THR A 28 -14.62 -2.27 11.74
C THR A 28 -14.01 -3.37 12.60
N VAL A 29 -13.45 -3.03 13.76
CA VAL A 29 -12.94 -4.02 14.73
C VAL A 29 -14.05 -4.95 15.20
N LEU A 30 -15.21 -4.40 15.56
CA LEU A 30 -16.36 -5.18 16.00
C LEU A 30 -16.87 -6.09 14.88
N SER A 31 -16.89 -5.62 13.63
CA SER A 31 -17.30 -6.41 12.46
C SER A 31 -16.35 -7.58 12.20
N VAL A 32 -15.03 -7.37 12.29
CA VAL A 32 -14.03 -8.43 12.10
C VAL A 32 -14.11 -9.44 13.25
N LEU A 33 -14.19 -8.98 14.50
CA LEU A 33 -14.34 -9.87 15.66
C LEU A 33 -15.64 -10.67 15.61
N LEU A 34 -16.74 -10.02 15.24
CA LEU A 34 -18.04 -10.67 15.05
C LEU A 34 -17.97 -11.74 13.95
N TYR A 35 -17.32 -11.44 12.82
CA TYR A 35 -17.14 -12.41 11.75
C TYR A 35 -16.30 -13.62 12.21
N ILE A 36 -15.18 -13.39 12.89
CA ILE A 36 -14.34 -14.47 13.45
C ILE A 36 -15.15 -15.31 14.44
N PHE A 37 -15.99 -14.68 15.27
CA PHE A 37 -16.87 -15.37 16.21
C PHE A 37 -17.94 -16.21 15.49
N ILE A 38 -18.61 -15.65 14.47
CA ILE A 38 -19.61 -16.37 13.66
C ILE A 38 -18.97 -17.60 13.00
N VAL A 39 -17.79 -17.44 12.40
CA VAL A 39 -17.06 -18.56 11.78
C VAL A 39 -16.66 -19.60 12.82
N ALA A 40 -16.20 -19.19 14.00
CA ALA A 40 -15.87 -20.11 15.08
C ALA A 40 -17.10 -20.91 15.56
N CYS A 41 -18.26 -20.25 15.72
CA CYS A 41 -19.52 -20.92 16.05
C CYS A 41 -19.98 -21.88 14.95
N ALA A 42 -19.86 -21.49 13.68
CA ALA A 42 -20.27 -22.33 12.55
C ALA A 42 -19.41 -23.60 12.38
N LEU A 43 -18.18 -23.58 12.88
CA LEU A 43 -17.23 -24.69 12.83
C LEU A 43 -17.16 -25.51 14.14
N ASP A 44 -18.04 -25.23 15.11
CA ASP A 44 -17.98 -25.78 16.48
C ASP A 44 -16.58 -25.66 17.11
N PHE A 45 -15.87 -24.58 16.75
CA PHE A 45 -14.47 -24.40 17.09
C PHE A 45 -14.31 -23.61 18.39
N ASN A 46 -13.48 -24.13 19.31
CA ASN A 46 -13.17 -23.45 20.57
C ASN A 46 -12.30 -22.20 20.32
N ILE A 47 -12.90 -21.01 20.36
CA ILE A 47 -12.20 -19.75 20.08
C ILE A 47 -11.04 -19.47 21.05
N PHE A 48 -11.11 -20.00 22.28
CA PHE A 48 -10.01 -19.94 23.26
C PHE A 48 -8.76 -20.69 22.81
N LEU A 49 -8.91 -21.69 21.94
CA LEU A 49 -7.77 -22.37 21.29
C LEU A 49 -7.15 -21.49 20.19
N LEU A 50 -7.86 -20.47 19.70
CA LEU A 50 -7.28 -19.52 18.74
C LEU A 50 -6.48 -18.43 19.43
N ILE A 51 -6.86 -18.06 20.66
CA ILE A 51 -6.34 -16.89 21.36
C ILE A 51 -5.20 -17.32 22.29
N ASP A 52 -3.98 -17.01 21.90
CA ASP A 52 -2.76 -17.23 22.68
C ASP A 52 -2.05 -15.90 22.94
N LEU A 53 -2.13 -15.44 24.19
CA LEU A 53 -1.62 -14.13 24.59
C LEU A 53 -0.11 -14.01 24.43
N ARG A 54 0.64 -15.11 24.57
CA ARG A 54 2.10 -15.13 24.40
C ARG A 54 2.45 -14.88 22.94
N LEU A 55 1.78 -15.58 22.03
CA LEU A 55 1.98 -15.41 20.60
C LEU A 55 1.53 -14.04 20.10
N ILE A 56 0.43 -13.49 20.64
CA ILE A 56 -0.02 -12.12 20.34
C ILE A 56 1.05 -11.10 20.75
N PHE A 57 1.58 -11.22 21.97
CA PHE A 57 2.65 -10.33 22.45
C PHE A 57 3.91 -10.47 21.60
N LEU A 58 4.28 -11.70 21.23
CA LEU A 58 5.44 -11.96 20.39
C LEU A 58 5.27 -11.34 18.99
N THR A 59 4.08 -11.43 18.39
CA THR A 59 3.78 -10.78 17.10
C THR A 59 3.83 -9.26 17.23
N LEU A 60 3.33 -8.68 18.33
CA LEU A 60 3.43 -7.24 18.57
C LEU A 60 4.89 -6.77 18.71
N VAL A 61 5.70 -7.48 19.49
CA VAL A 61 7.12 -7.18 19.68
C VAL A 61 7.89 -7.35 18.37
N GLY A 62 7.64 -8.44 17.62
CA GLY A 62 8.27 -8.67 16.32
C GLY A 62 7.91 -7.57 15.31
N THR A 63 6.65 -7.16 15.27
CA THR A 63 6.19 -6.07 14.40
C THR A 63 6.86 -4.75 14.78
N LEU A 64 6.98 -4.48 16.08
CA LEU A 64 7.67 -3.29 16.58
C LEU A 64 9.15 -3.30 16.17
N LEU A 65 9.83 -4.44 16.33
CA LEU A 65 11.24 -4.62 15.96
C LEU A 65 11.49 -4.35 14.47
N LEU A 66 10.62 -4.89 13.59
CA LEU A 66 10.71 -4.66 12.14
C LEU A 66 10.35 -3.21 11.75
N THR A 67 9.65 -2.49 12.61
CA THR A 67 9.27 -1.09 12.39
C THR A 67 10.39 -0.13 12.83
N LEU A 68 11.25 -0.52 13.78
CA LEU A 68 12.36 0.31 14.28
C LEU A 68 13.30 0.91 13.23
N PRO A 69 13.78 0.18 12.19
CA PRO A 69 14.69 0.77 11.20
C PRO A 69 14.02 1.87 10.37
N TYR A 70 12.69 1.94 10.35
CA TYR A 70 11.94 3.01 9.70
C TYR A 70 11.72 4.21 10.63
N TYR A 71 12.25 4.19 11.86
CA TYR A 71 12.10 5.28 12.83
C TYR A 71 13.20 6.33 12.63
N GLU A 72 13.20 7.00 11.49
CA GLU A 72 14.10 8.15 11.23
C GLU A 72 13.37 9.48 11.47
N GLY A 73 14.10 10.44 12.04
CA GLY A 73 13.55 11.60 12.76
C GLY A 73 12.58 12.45 11.96
N LYS A 74 11.32 12.50 12.46
CA LYS A 74 10.14 13.34 12.07
C LYS A 74 8.96 12.61 11.41
N ILE A 75 8.85 11.29 11.50
CA ILE A 75 7.66 10.55 11.06
C ILE A 75 6.46 10.79 12.00
N SER A 76 5.29 11.05 11.42
CA SER A 76 4.04 11.24 12.19
C SER A 76 3.58 9.92 12.82
N ARG A 77 2.99 9.95 14.03
CA ARG A 77 2.42 8.75 14.69
C ARG A 77 1.48 7.95 13.77
N ARG A 78 0.78 8.62 12.85
CA ARG A 78 -0.17 7.99 11.92
C ARG A 78 0.54 7.18 10.83
N GLU A 79 1.64 7.72 10.32
CA GLU A 79 2.48 7.10 9.31
C GLU A 79 3.24 5.92 9.91
N LEU A 80 3.75 6.08 11.13
CA LEU A 80 4.32 4.99 11.91
C LEU A 80 3.32 3.85 12.14
N LEU A 81 2.06 4.16 12.48
CA LEU A 81 1.02 3.13 12.62
C LEU A 81 0.70 2.44 11.29
N TYR A 82 0.75 3.15 10.16
CA TYR A 82 0.56 2.54 8.85
C TYR A 82 1.70 1.58 8.49
N ILE A 83 2.95 1.99 8.70
CA ILE A 83 4.14 1.16 8.50
C ILE A 83 4.07 -0.06 9.43
N PHE A 84 3.75 0.14 10.70
CA PHE A 84 3.57 -0.93 11.68
C PHE A 84 2.49 -1.93 11.25
N GLY A 85 1.34 -1.45 10.78
CA GLY A 85 0.27 -2.32 10.28
C GLY A 85 0.73 -3.18 9.11
N ARG A 86 1.44 -2.59 8.13
CA ARG A 86 2.01 -3.33 6.99
C ARG A 86 3.05 -4.37 7.43
N LYS A 87 3.95 -4.00 8.36
CA LYS A 87 4.97 -4.91 8.90
C LYS A 87 4.41 -6.01 9.80
N SER A 88 3.17 -5.86 10.26
CA SER A 88 2.49 -6.89 11.04
C SER A 88 2.20 -8.16 10.23
N ILE A 89 1.87 -8.01 8.95
CA ILE A 89 1.69 -9.15 8.05
C ILE A 89 3.02 -9.89 7.85
N ASP A 90 4.09 -9.16 7.52
CA ASP A 90 5.44 -9.74 7.33
C ASP A 90 5.89 -10.52 8.58
N THR A 91 5.66 -9.92 9.76
CA THR A 91 5.98 -10.55 11.06
C THR A 91 5.14 -11.82 11.28
N GLY A 92 3.84 -11.77 10.99
CA GLY A 92 2.93 -12.91 11.11
C GLY A 92 3.37 -14.09 10.24
N PHE A 93 3.81 -13.83 9.00
CA PHE A 93 4.37 -14.85 8.12
C PHE A 93 5.65 -15.44 8.69
N ILE A 94 6.65 -14.60 9.01
CA ILE A 94 7.94 -15.06 9.55
C ILE A 94 7.73 -15.92 10.81
N GLN A 95 6.89 -15.45 11.74
CA GLN A 95 6.60 -16.17 12.97
C GLN A 95 5.91 -17.52 12.72
N THR A 96 4.96 -17.57 11.78
CA THR A 96 4.27 -18.82 11.39
C THR A 96 5.23 -19.84 10.80
N PHE A 97 6.11 -19.42 9.87
CA PHE A 97 7.13 -20.30 9.30
C PHE A 97 8.11 -20.81 10.36
N LEU A 98 8.61 -19.94 11.24
CA LEU A 98 9.52 -20.35 12.30
C LEU A 98 8.88 -21.34 13.27
N LEU A 99 7.61 -21.14 13.65
CA LEU A 99 6.87 -22.08 14.48
C LEU A 99 6.66 -23.42 13.79
N LEU A 100 6.36 -23.41 12.48
CA LEU A 100 6.20 -24.63 11.70
C LEU A 100 7.51 -25.43 11.68
N PHE A 101 8.65 -24.79 11.40
CA PHE A 101 9.96 -25.45 11.43
C PHE A 101 10.33 -25.94 12.84
N ALA A 102 10.08 -25.15 13.88
CA ALA A 102 10.31 -25.55 15.27
C ALA A 102 9.45 -26.77 15.67
N ARG A 103 8.26 -26.92 15.08
CA ARG A 103 7.40 -28.10 15.28
C ARG A 103 7.86 -29.30 14.47
N LEU A 104 8.30 -29.11 13.22
CA LEU A 104 8.89 -30.18 12.41
C LEU A 104 10.16 -30.77 13.04
N GLN A 105 10.93 -29.97 13.79
CA GLN A 105 12.11 -30.44 14.51
C GLN A 105 11.79 -31.25 15.77
N ASN A 106 10.57 -31.17 16.30
CA ASN A 106 10.17 -31.97 17.46
C ASN A 106 9.63 -33.32 17.00
N GLU A 107 10.18 -34.41 17.53
CA GLU A 107 9.66 -35.77 17.35
C GLU A 107 8.36 -36.02 18.14
N ALA A 108 7.44 -35.05 18.16
CA ALA A 108 6.11 -35.24 18.73
C ALA A 108 5.32 -36.16 17.80
N GLY A 109 4.89 -37.32 18.33
CA GLY A 109 4.25 -38.38 17.54
C GLY A 109 3.17 -37.90 16.58
N TYR A 110 3.12 -38.53 15.40
CA TYR A 110 2.27 -38.17 14.25
C TYR A 110 0.77 -38.01 14.54
N SER A 111 0.27 -38.57 15.65
CA SER A 111 -1.15 -38.54 16.02
C SER A 111 -1.71 -37.14 16.27
N ARG A 112 -0.85 -36.13 16.56
CA ARG A 112 -1.26 -34.74 16.78
C ARG A 112 -0.66 -33.74 15.80
N LEU A 113 0.12 -34.21 14.82
CA LEU A 113 0.88 -33.34 13.91
C LEU A 113 0.00 -32.34 13.16
N LEU A 114 -1.12 -32.80 12.60
CA LEU A 114 -2.03 -31.95 11.84
C LEU A 114 -2.65 -30.84 12.70
N SER A 115 -3.08 -31.19 13.91
CA SER A 115 -3.63 -30.22 14.86
C SER A 115 -2.57 -29.18 15.23
N ASP A 116 -1.34 -29.61 15.52
CA ASP A 116 -0.25 -28.70 15.90
C ASP A 116 0.17 -27.77 14.75
N ILE A 117 0.17 -28.27 13.51
CA ILE A 117 0.41 -27.47 12.30
C ILE A 117 -0.68 -26.40 12.14
N ALA A 118 -1.96 -26.76 12.32
CA ALA A 118 -3.06 -25.81 12.24
C ALA A 118 -2.90 -24.66 13.27
N LEU A 119 -2.38 -24.96 14.46
CA LEU A 119 -2.10 -23.96 15.50
C LEU A 119 -0.91 -23.05 15.17
N CYS A 120 -0.03 -23.44 14.25
CA CYS A 120 1.11 -22.61 13.85
C CYS A 120 0.67 -21.38 13.03
N PHE A 121 -0.52 -21.39 12.43
CA PHE A 121 -1.06 -20.27 11.65
C PHE A 121 -1.65 -19.13 12.49
N ARG A 122 -1.73 -19.29 13.82
CA ARG A 122 -2.24 -18.24 14.73
C ARG A 122 -1.55 -16.88 14.55
N PRO A 123 -0.20 -16.77 14.45
CA PRO A 123 0.48 -15.49 14.29
C PRO A 123 0.13 -14.78 12.99
N LEU A 124 -0.08 -15.53 11.91
CA LEU A 124 -0.54 -14.98 10.63
C LEU A 124 -1.91 -14.32 10.79
N LEU A 125 -2.84 -15.00 11.47
CA LEU A 125 -4.16 -14.45 11.78
C LEU A 125 -4.06 -13.18 12.63
N TYR A 126 -3.21 -13.17 13.66
CA TYR A 126 -3.03 -11.98 14.50
C TYR A 126 -2.45 -10.81 13.72
N GLY A 127 -1.46 -11.06 12.86
CA GLY A 127 -0.86 -10.05 12.00
C GLY A 127 -1.87 -9.47 11.00
N PHE A 128 -2.73 -10.32 10.44
CA PHE A 128 -3.81 -9.89 9.55
C PHE A 128 -4.88 -9.05 10.28
N CYS A 129 -5.33 -9.49 11.46
CA CYS A 129 -6.26 -8.72 12.29
C CYS A 129 -5.67 -7.36 12.70
N LEU A 130 -4.38 -7.33 13.06
CA LEU A 130 -3.67 -6.11 13.43
C LEU A 130 -3.50 -5.17 12.23
N PHE A 131 -3.21 -5.72 11.05
CA PHE A 131 -3.22 -4.95 9.80
C PHE A 131 -4.59 -4.35 9.53
N LEU A 132 -5.68 -5.13 9.54
CA LEU A 132 -7.03 -4.61 9.31
C LEU A 132 -7.41 -3.49 10.29
N LEU A 133 -7.01 -3.63 11.56
CA LEU A 133 -7.24 -2.62 12.59
C LEU A 133 -6.50 -1.30 12.30
N LEU A 134 -5.31 -1.38 11.70
CA LEU A 134 -4.45 -0.21 11.41
C LEU A 134 -4.63 0.34 9.99
N ALA A 135 -5.06 -0.49 9.03
CA ALA A 135 -5.12 -0.20 7.60
C ALA A 135 -6.28 0.70 7.18
N GLU A 136 -7.25 0.95 8.07
CA GLU A 136 -8.49 1.71 7.81
C GLU A 136 -8.28 3.21 7.53
N ARG A 137 -7.10 3.63 7.03
CA ARG A 137 -6.75 5.04 6.89
C ARG A 137 -6.13 5.50 5.58
N LEU A 138 -6.42 4.84 4.47
CA LEU A 138 -6.02 5.36 3.16
C LEU A 138 -7.12 5.99 2.30
N GLU A 139 -8.41 5.90 2.66
CA GLU A 139 -9.47 6.45 1.77
C GLU A 139 -9.93 7.88 2.07
N THR A 140 -9.44 8.56 3.12
CA THR A 140 -9.98 9.89 3.51
C THR A 140 -8.97 11.05 3.49
N GLN A 141 -7.90 10.96 2.69
CA GLN A 141 -6.93 12.05 2.52
C GLN A 141 -6.45 12.29 1.07
N SER A 142 -7.13 11.82 0.01
CA SER A 142 -6.85 12.33 -1.36
C SER A 142 -7.68 13.59 -1.69
N THR A 143 -7.80 14.50 -0.72
CA THR A 143 -8.17 15.91 -0.95
C THR A 143 -7.33 16.83 -0.07
N LYS A 144 -5.99 16.76 -0.22
CA LYS A 144 -5.04 17.89 -0.16
C LYS A 144 -3.60 17.36 -0.08
N ASN A 145 -2.86 17.57 -1.17
CA ASN A 145 -1.40 17.71 -1.17
C ASN A 145 -1.02 18.96 -0.33
N PRO A 146 0.20 19.12 0.23
CA PRO A 146 1.48 18.82 -0.42
C PRO A 146 2.51 18.12 0.48
N ASP A 147 3.63 17.73 -0.13
CA ASP A 147 4.90 17.32 0.48
C ASP A 147 5.08 15.82 0.79
N GLY A 148 5.73 15.15 -0.17
CA GLY A 148 6.86 14.26 0.06
C GLY A 148 6.61 12.90 0.72
N THR A 149 7.33 11.90 0.21
CA THR A 149 7.76 10.69 0.95
C THR A 149 6.66 9.73 1.40
N GLY A 150 6.65 8.50 0.87
CA GLY A 150 5.76 7.48 1.44
C GLY A 150 5.58 6.19 0.68
N LEU A 151 6.68 5.47 0.46
CA LEU A 151 6.77 4.01 0.65
C LEU A 151 5.68 3.13 0.01
N SER A 152 6.01 2.71 -1.21
CA SER A 152 6.01 1.31 -1.64
C SER A 152 5.03 0.35 -0.96
N GLY A 153 3.86 0.21 -1.57
CA GLY A 153 3.15 -1.07 -1.58
C GLY A 153 4.02 -2.11 -2.29
N VAL A 154 4.50 -3.08 -1.51
CA VAL A 154 4.85 -4.44 -1.95
C VAL A 154 3.53 -5.14 -2.23
N GLN A 155 3.26 -5.40 -3.50
CA GLN A 155 2.27 -6.38 -3.94
C GLN A 155 3.03 -7.71 -4.02
N ALA A 156 2.56 -8.69 -3.25
CA ALA A 156 2.98 -10.07 -3.39
C ALA A 156 2.31 -10.60 -4.66
N ASP A 157 3.16 -11.03 -5.58
CA ASP A 157 2.81 -11.72 -6.81
C ASP A 157 2.06 -13.02 -6.48
N THR A 158 0.90 -13.19 -7.09
CA THR A 158 0.38 -14.53 -7.40
C THR A 158 0.54 -14.70 -8.90
N ALA A 159 1.35 -15.68 -9.28
CA ALA A 159 1.63 -16.04 -10.64
C ALA A 159 0.50 -16.89 -11.24
N ASP A 160 0.27 -16.65 -12.53
CA ASP A 160 -0.17 -17.56 -13.58
C ASP A 160 -1.58 -18.18 -13.53
N LEU A 161 -2.44 -17.78 -14.49
CA LEU A 161 -2.64 -18.54 -15.72
C LEU A 161 -3.63 -17.84 -16.68
N ASP A 162 -3.16 -17.73 -17.93
CA ASP A 162 -3.85 -17.57 -19.22
C ASP A 162 -5.37 -17.39 -19.26
N THR A 163 -5.84 -16.34 -19.92
CA THR A 163 -6.84 -16.44 -21.00
C THR A 163 -6.81 -15.17 -21.87
N ILE A 164 -6.41 -15.36 -23.12
CA ILE A 164 -6.64 -14.47 -24.25
C ILE A 164 -8.14 -14.36 -24.46
N GLN A 165 -8.69 -13.14 -24.53
CA GLN A 165 -9.67 -12.80 -25.55
C GLN A 165 -9.81 -11.28 -25.74
N ALA A 166 -9.61 -10.89 -26.99
CA ALA A 166 -9.86 -9.57 -27.52
C ALA A 166 -11.34 -9.21 -27.40
N SER A 167 -11.63 -7.97 -27.02
CA SER A 167 -12.76 -7.26 -27.60
C SER A 167 -12.35 -5.82 -27.85
N GLU A 168 -12.25 -5.52 -29.14
CA GLU A 168 -12.25 -4.18 -29.71
C GLU A 168 -13.47 -3.42 -29.19
N ASN A 169 -13.26 -2.20 -28.72
CA ASN A 169 -14.24 -1.16 -28.99
C ASN A 169 -13.54 0.20 -29.06
N GLU A 170 -13.48 0.69 -30.28
CA GLU A 170 -13.03 2.01 -30.67
C GLU A 170 -13.92 3.08 -30.03
N THR A 171 -13.34 4.20 -29.59
CA THR A 171 -13.85 5.55 -29.91
C THR A 171 -12.80 6.60 -29.57
N SER A 172 -12.50 7.43 -30.56
CA SER A 172 -11.79 8.73 -30.52
C SER A 172 -10.27 8.75 -30.32
N THR A 173 -9.58 8.42 -31.41
CA THR A 173 -8.24 8.89 -31.78
C THR A 173 -8.22 10.42 -31.93
N PRO A 174 -7.26 11.14 -31.32
CA PRO A 174 -6.55 12.20 -32.01
C PRO A 174 -5.23 11.63 -32.52
N GLN A 175 -4.95 11.84 -33.80
CA GLN A 175 -3.70 11.46 -34.47
C GLN A 175 -2.48 11.87 -33.63
N TYR A 176 -1.82 10.89 -33.02
CA TYR A 176 -0.52 11.06 -32.37
C TYR A 176 0.44 10.09 -33.05
N SER A 177 1.22 10.64 -33.98
CA SER A 177 2.05 9.94 -34.95
C SER A 177 2.97 8.90 -34.31
N ALA A 178 3.15 7.77 -34.98
CA ALA A 178 4.12 6.71 -34.64
C ALA A 178 5.53 7.24 -34.33
N GLN A 179 5.89 8.40 -34.88
CA GLN A 179 7.13 9.14 -34.61
C GLN A 179 7.35 9.45 -33.11
N LYS A 180 6.27 9.71 -32.36
CA LYS A 180 6.35 10.12 -30.94
C LYS A 180 6.31 8.95 -29.95
N LYS A 181 6.20 7.71 -30.45
CA LYS A 181 6.44 6.49 -29.66
C LYS A 181 7.93 6.14 -29.57
N ILE A 182 8.69 6.50 -30.59
CA ILE A 182 10.10 6.14 -30.74
C ILE A 182 10.97 6.89 -29.73
N GLY A 183 10.78 8.21 -29.59
CA GLY A 183 11.56 9.01 -28.61
C GLY A 183 11.34 8.61 -27.16
N VAL A 184 10.13 8.16 -26.80
CA VAL A 184 9.84 7.68 -25.43
C VAL A 184 10.54 6.34 -25.15
N GLN A 185 10.71 5.49 -26.16
CA GLN A 185 11.41 4.21 -26.02
C GLN A 185 12.91 4.39 -25.89
N GLU A 186 13.50 5.32 -26.66
CA GLU A 186 14.91 5.67 -26.52
C GLU A 186 15.21 6.31 -25.17
N PHE A 187 14.39 7.28 -24.75
CA PHE A 187 14.44 7.86 -23.41
C PHE A 187 14.34 6.78 -22.32
N ALA A 188 13.40 5.84 -22.47
CA ALA A 188 13.25 4.74 -21.53
C ALA A 188 14.49 3.84 -21.43
N MET A 189 15.18 3.60 -22.55
CA MET A 189 16.43 2.84 -22.57
C MET A 189 17.57 3.63 -21.89
N THR A 190 17.70 4.93 -22.17
CA THR A 190 18.72 5.82 -21.59
C THR A 190 18.66 5.86 -20.06
N TYR A 191 17.45 5.89 -19.49
CA TYR A 191 17.23 5.98 -18.03
C TYR A 191 16.78 4.65 -17.39
N ALA A 192 16.89 3.52 -18.10
CA ALA A 192 16.50 2.19 -17.62
C ALA A 192 15.09 2.16 -16.98
N LEU A 193 14.12 2.78 -17.66
CA LEU A 193 12.73 2.75 -17.24
C LEU A 193 12.14 1.36 -17.46
N THR A 194 11.35 0.88 -16.50
CA THR A 194 10.59 -0.34 -16.67
C THR A 194 9.50 -0.14 -17.73
N ARG A 195 8.94 -1.24 -18.25
CA ARG A 195 7.80 -1.19 -19.19
C ARG A 195 6.67 -0.31 -18.67
N ARG A 196 6.32 -0.47 -17.39
CA ARG A 196 5.24 0.30 -16.76
C ARG A 196 5.56 1.78 -16.60
N GLU A 197 6.80 2.09 -16.26
CA GLU A 197 7.29 3.48 -16.19
C GLU A 197 7.29 4.12 -17.58
N THR A 198 7.64 3.37 -18.63
CA THR A 198 7.60 3.84 -20.02
C THR A 198 6.18 4.18 -20.48
N GLU A 199 5.21 3.30 -20.21
CA GLU A 199 3.79 3.53 -20.48
C GLU A 199 3.30 4.80 -19.78
N ILE A 200 3.66 4.96 -18.50
CA ILE A 200 3.28 6.14 -17.71
C ILE A 200 3.95 7.41 -18.25
N THR A 201 5.24 7.39 -18.58
CA THR A 201 5.95 8.50 -19.21
C THR A 201 5.29 8.92 -20.52
N GLN A 202 4.86 7.97 -21.35
CA GLN A 202 4.14 8.25 -22.59
C GLN A 202 2.83 9.02 -22.34
N LEU A 203 2.05 8.58 -21.36
CA LEU A 203 0.80 9.25 -20.99
C LEU A 203 1.06 10.63 -20.33
N ILE A 204 2.20 10.80 -19.66
CA ILE A 204 2.60 12.08 -19.08
C ILE A 204 2.84 13.13 -20.17
N ILE A 205 3.55 12.74 -21.24
CA ILE A 205 3.86 13.60 -22.39
C ILE A 205 2.60 13.96 -23.19
N GLN A 206 1.56 13.12 -23.12
CA GLN A 206 0.23 13.42 -23.64
C GLN A 206 -0.55 14.43 -22.77
N GLY A 207 0.02 14.89 -21.65
CA GLY A 207 -0.63 15.85 -20.75
C GLY A 207 -1.68 15.24 -19.82
N LYS A 208 -1.78 13.90 -19.73
CA LYS A 208 -2.81 13.23 -18.92
C LYS A 208 -2.53 13.34 -17.43
N SER A 209 -3.54 13.71 -16.64
CA SER A 209 -3.41 13.76 -15.18
C SER A 209 -3.22 12.36 -14.59
N ASN A 210 -2.71 12.25 -13.36
CA ASN A 210 -2.51 10.95 -12.70
C ASN A 210 -3.83 10.16 -12.56
N ALA A 211 -4.96 10.86 -12.41
CA ALA A 211 -6.29 10.23 -12.38
C ALA A 211 -6.69 9.64 -13.74
N MET A 212 -6.37 10.33 -14.84
CA MET A 212 -6.61 9.82 -16.19
C MET A 212 -5.71 8.63 -16.51
N ILE A 213 -4.42 8.72 -16.14
CA ILE A 213 -3.45 7.63 -16.29
C ILE A 213 -3.90 6.40 -15.49
N ALA A 214 -4.38 6.60 -14.26
CA ALA A 214 -4.92 5.55 -13.42
C ALA A 214 -6.11 4.83 -14.09
N GLY A 215 -7.04 5.60 -14.67
CA GLY A 215 -8.18 5.06 -15.39
C GLY A 215 -7.78 4.27 -16.65
N GLU A 216 -6.84 4.78 -17.43
CA GLU A 216 -6.41 4.16 -18.70
C GLU A 216 -5.55 2.91 -18.49
N LEU A 217 -4.79 2.89 -17.40
CA LEU A 217 -3.91 1.79 -17.05
C LEU A 217 -4.53 0.80 -16.05
N PHE A 218 -5.80 1.00 -15.66
CA PHE A 218 -6.55 0.21 -14.68
C PHE A 218 -5.80 -0.02 -13.35
N ILE A 219 -5.12 1.02 -12.86
CA ILE A 219 -4.38 0.98 -11.58
C ILE A 219 -4.78 2.14 -10.68
N SER A 220 -4.45 2.06 -9.38
CA SER A 220 -4.74 3.16 -8.46
C SER A 220 -3.91 4.41 -8.77
N GLU A 221 -4.46 5.61 -8.52
CA GLU A 221 -3.71 6.88 -8.66
C GLU A 221 -2.45 6.90 -7.77
N THR A 222 -2.50 6.25 -6.61
CA THR A 222 -1.35 6.08 -5.72
C THR A 222 -0.24 5.25 -6.38
N THR A 223 -0.60 4.19 -7.10
CA THR A 223 0.33 3.38 -7.89
C THR A 223 0.95 4.22 -8.99
N VAL A 224 0.16 5.05 -9.69
CA VAL A 224 0.69 6.00 -10.68
C VAL A 224 1.67 6.99 -10.04
N LYS A 225 1.34 7.60 -8.90
CA LYS A 225 2.23 8.52 -8.17
C LYS A 225 3.56 7.86 -7.80
N LYS A 226 3.52 6.60 -7.35
CA LYS A 226 4.73 5.83 -7.05
C LYS A 226 5.59 5.64 -8.30
N HIS A 227 5.00 5.21 -9.42
CA HIS A 227 5.74 5.09 -10.68
C HIS A 227 6.29 6.43 -11.17
N VAL A 228 5.54 7.52 -11.05
CA VAL A 228 6.01 8.88 -11.39
C VAL A 228 7.22 9.28 -10.54
N SER A 229 7.18 9.00 -9.24
CA SER A 229 8.31 9.27 -8.34
C SER A 229 9.56 8.48 -8.76
N ASN A 230 9.41 7.21 -9.11
CA ASN A 230 10.53 6.39 -9.58
C ASN A 230 11.07 6.89 -10.93
N ILE A 231 10.20 7.32 -11.85
CA ILE A 231 10.62 7.92 -13.12
C ILE A 231 11.48 9.15 -12.83
N PHE A 232 11.02 10.05 -11.96
CA PHE A 232 11.74 11.26 -11.57
C PHE A 232 13.10 10.98 -10.94
N GLU A 233 13.18 9.97 -10.07
CA GLU A 233 14.43 9.53 -9.46
C GLU A 233 15.41 8.99 -10.51
N LYS A 234 14.94 8.17 -11.45
CA LYS A 234 15.76 7.60 -12.53
C LYS A 234 16.21 8.64 -13.56
N THR A 235 15.36 9.62 -13.86
CA THR A 235 15.64 10.65 -14.88
C THR A 235 16.34 11.87 -14.31
N GLY A 236 16.45 11.98 -12.98
CA GLY A 236 17.03 13.13 -12.28
C GLY A 236 16.18 14.40 -12.35
N VAL A 237 14.88 14.26 -12.59
CA VAL A 237 13.96 15.38 -12.84
C VAL A 237 13.09 15.61 -11.60
N SER A 238 12.81 16.86 -11.24
CA SER A 238 11.99 17.17 -10.05
C SER A 238 10.56 17.57 -10.38
N ARG A 239 10.29 17.96 -11.63
CA ARG A 239 8.98 18.47 -12.05
C ARG A 239 8.45 17.74 -13.27
N ARG A 240 7.12 17.62 -13.32
CA ARG A 240 6.43 16.98 -14.43
C ARG A 240 6.68 17.71 -15.76
N GLU A 241 6.69 19.04 -15.73
CA GLU A 241 6.94 19.87 -16.92
C GLU A 241 8.37 19.67 -17.43
N GLU A 242 9.33 19.56 -16.52
CA GLU A 242 10.73 19.31 -16.83
C GLU A 242 10.91 17.92 -17.47
N LEU A 243 10.17 16.90 -17.03
CA LEU A 243 10.19 15.57 -17.63
C LEU A 243 9.68 15.64 -19.08
N MET A 244 8.59 16.38 -19.32
CA MET A 244 8.04 16.56 -20.66
C MET A 244 9.04 17.25 -21.59
N VAL A 245 9.70 18.30 -21.11
CA VAL A 245 10.73 19.02 -21.89
C VAL A 245 11.93 18.11 -22.19
N ARG A 246 12.36 17.31 -21.21
CA ARG A 246 13.55 16.46 -21.36
C ARG A 246 13.33 15.31 -22.34
N VAL A 247 12.14 14.70 -22.33
CA VAL A 247 11.79 13.69 -23.33
C VAL A 247 11.65 14.32 -24.73
N GLN A 248 11.09 15.53 -24.83
CA GLN A 248 11.00 16.25 -26.10
C GLN A 248 12.37 16.71 -26.63
N ALA A 249 13.33 16.99 -25.75
CA ALA A 249 14.70 17.35 -26.14
C ALA A 249 15.46 16.16 -26.73
N GLU A 250 15.27 14.96 -26.18
CA GLU A 250 15.85 13.72 -26.73
C GLU A 250 15.15 13.27 -28.04
N GLU A 251 13.91 13.71 -28.30
CA GLU A 251 13.27 13.56 -29.62
C GLU A 251 13.88 14.43 -30.74
N SER A 252 14.74 15.39 -30.40
CA SER A 252 15.29 16.40 -31.32
C SER A 252 16.78 16.24 -31.68
N ILE A 253 17.40 15.14 -31.27
CA ILE A 253 18.78 14.75 -31.60
C ILE A 253 18.74 13.62 -32.63
#